data_AF-A0A2H3H004-F1
#
_entry.id   AF-A0A2H3H004-F1
#
_cell.length_a   1.000
_cell.length_b   1.000
_cell.length_c   1.000
_cell.angle_alpha   90.00
_cell.angle_beta   90.00
_cell.angle_gamma   90.00
#
_symmetry.space_group_name_H-M   'P 1'
#
loop_
_entity.id
_entity.type
_entity.pdbx_description
1 polymer ?
#
loop_
_entity_poly.entity_id
_entity_poly.type
_entity_poly.pdbx_seq_one_letter_code
_entity_poly.pdbx_strand_id
1 'polypeptide(L)'
;MSSETSTKPTIYMIRHGEKPDEVHGKEPDGLSAQGQTRANDLPTVFGQNSSYNIGYIMAEHPHHGGGRQRPYDTVKPLADALGLKVHKKIERDDYAGAASEALSFEGPGNVLLCWEHHSLGGIAKAIGIQGYAAATGWTGEVKYPGDRFDLIWVVPPPYTEITVVGSEQVPGLDDGVHVNANGDVPPPSAN
;
A
#
# COMPACT_ATOMS: atom_id res chain seq x y z
N MET A 1 16.51 -1.72 32.53
CA MET A 1 16.08 -2.68 31.50
C MET A 1 14.59 -2.48 31.33
N SER A 2 14.19 -1.49 30.53
CA SER A 2 12.78 -1.27 30.24
C SER A 2 12.31 -2.38 29.32
N SER A 3 11.33 -3.15 29.77
CA SER A 3 10.60 -4.10 28.93
C SER A 3 9.88 -3.27 27.86
N GLU A 4 10.44 -3.17 26.66
CA GLU A 4 9.67 -2.71 25.50
C GLU A 4 8.56 -3.74 25.29
N THR A 5 7.33 -3.35 25.59
CA THR A 5 6.16 -4.06 25.08
C THR A 5 6.29 -4.06 23.57
N SER A 6 6.53 -5.22 22.96
CA SER A 6 6.45 -5.38 21.50
C SER A 6 5.03 -4.99 21.08
N THR A 7 4.87 -3.74 20.63
CA THR A 7 3.64 -3.28 20.01
C THR A 7 3.61 -3.93 18.64
N LYS A 8 2.62 -4.79 18.39
CA LYS A 8 2.43 -5.39 17.08
C LYS A 8 2.37 -4.28 16.00
N PRO A 9 3.01 -4.47 14.84
CA PRO A 9 3.12 -3.43 13.81
C PRO A 9 1.75 -3.10 13.22
N THR A 10 1.55 -1.85 12.83
CA THR A 10 0.48 -1.49 11.88
C THR A 10 0.86 -1.98 10.49
N ILE A 11 -0.13 -2.46 9.73
CA ILE A 11 0.04 -2.82 8.33
C ILE A 11 -0.55 -1.70 7.47
N TYR A 12 0.26 -1.14 6.57
CA TYR A 12 -0.15 -0.19 5.55
C TYR A 12 -0.20 -0.91 4.21
N MET A 13 -1.31 -0.77 3.49
CA MET A 13 -1.49 -1.39 2.18
C MET A 13 -1.70 -0.31 1.12
N ILE A 14 -0.86 -0.34 0.08
CA ILE A 14 -0.94 0.56 -1.07
C ILE A 14 -0.96 -0.24 -2.37
N ARG A 15 -1.46 0.38 -3.44
CA ARG A 15 -1.32 -0.14 -4.79
C ARG A 15 0.02 0.31 -5.39
N HIS A 16 0.51 -0.41 -6.40
CA HIS A 16 1.55 0.13 -7.28
C HIS A 16 1.12 1.44 -7.97
N GLY A 17 2.08 2.27 -8.36
CA GLY A 17 1.84 3.53 -9.07
C GLY A 17 1.32 3.38 -10.50
N GLU A 18 1.04 4.50 -11.15
CA GLU A 18 0.33 4.60 -12.42
C GLU A 18 0.99 3.77 -13.53
N LYS A 19 0.12 3.22 -14.39
CA LYS A 19 0.51 2.35 -15.51
C LYS A 19 0.69 3.19 -16.78
N PRO A 20 1.60 2.81 -17.69
CA PRO A 20 1.65 3.41 -19.02
C PRO A 20 0.34 3.19 -19.76
N ASP A 21 0.01 4.10 -20.67
CA ASP A 21 -1.12 3.92 -21.58
C ASP A 21 -0.96 2.64 -22.41
N GLU A 22 -2.09 1.99 -22.70
CA GLU A 22 -2.07 0.83 -23.57
C GLU A 22 -1.59 1.18 -24.97
N VAL A 23 -0.69 0.36 -25.50
CA VAL A 23 -0.18 0.49 -26.87
C VAL A 23 -0.62 -0.74 -27.65
N HIS A 24 -1.46 -0.53 -28.67
CA HIS A 24 -2.05 -1.61 -29.48
C HIS A 24 -2.80 -2.68 -28.66
N GLY A 25 -3.55 -2.27 -27.63
CA GLY A 25 -4.32 -3.15 -26.75
C GLY A 25 -3.46 -4.02 -25.84
N LYS A 26 -2.19 -3.64 -25.64
CA LYS A 26 -1.29 -4.25 -24.67
C LYS A 26 -0.84 -3.21 -23.66
N GLU A 27 -0.99 -3.55 -22.39
CA GLU A 27 -0.46 -2.78 -21.28
C GLU A 27 1.07 -2.93 -21.24
N PRO A 28 1.87 -1.86 -21.42
CA PRO A 28 3.33 -1.94 -21.33
C PRO A 28 3.79 -2.20 -19.90
N ASP A 29 4.87 -2.96 -19.71
CA ASP A 29 5.46 -3.23 -18.40
C ASP A 29 6.00 -1.96 -17.70
N GLY A 30 6.14 -2.03 -16.38
CA GLY A 30 6.72 -0.94 -15.57
C GLY A 30 5.78 0.25 -15.31
N LEU A 31 6.30 1.26 -14.62
CA LEU A 31 5.55 2.46 -14.23
C LEU A 31 5.52 3.50 -15.36
N SER A 32 4.40 4.22 -15.48
CA SER A 32 4.36 5.43 -16.32
C SER A 32 5.23 6.54 -15.74
N ALA A 33 5.35 7.66 -16.44
CA ALA A 33 6.00 8.86 -15.90
C ALA A 33 5.32 9.33 -14.60
N GLN A 34 3.98 9.28 -14.52
CA GLN A 34 3.24 9.59 -13.31
C GLN A 34 3.53 8.57 -12.19
N GLY A 35 3.56 7.28 -12.52
CA GLY A 35 3.88 6.22 -11.55
C GLY A 35 5.29 6.35 -10.99
N GLN A 36 6.26 6.80 -11.80
CA GLN A 36 7.61 7.12 -11.35
C GLN A 36 7.63 8.35 -10.45
N THR A 37 6.86 9.40 -10.77
CA THR A 37 6.69 10.55 -9.88
C THR A 37 6.15 10.13 -8.51
N ARG A 38 5.08 9.33 -8.48
CA ARG A 38 4.53 8.76 -7.24
C ARG A 38 5.55 7.95 -6.46
N ALA A 39 6.24 7.01 -7.11
CA ALA A 39 7.27 6.18 -6.49
C ALA A 39 8.40 7.02 -5.85
N ASN A 40 8.83 8.06 -6.54
CA ASN A 40 9.89 8.96 -6.07
C ASN A 40 9.42 9.90 -4.95
N ASP A 41 8.12 10.11 -4.79
CA ASP A 41 7.54 10.93 -3.72
C ASP A 41 7.25 10.11 -2.46
N LEU A 42 7.14 8.77 -2.52
CA LEU A 42 6.93 7.94 -1.33
C LEU A 42 7.91 8.20 -0.16
N PRO A 43 9.20 8.53 -0.35
CA PRO A 43 10.07 8.97 0.75
C PRO A 43 9.59 10.21 1.52
N THR A 44 8.81 11.11 0.91
CA THR A 44 8.24 12.27 1.59
C THR A 44 7.04 11.85 2.46
N VAL A 45 6.28 10.85 2.01
CA VAL A 45 5.09 10.30 2.70
C VAL A 45 5.49 9.35 3.83
N PHE A 46 6.33 8.36 3.54
CA PHE A 46 6.66 7.22 4.40
C PHE A 46 8.10 7.24 4.93
N GLY A 47 8.87 8.30 4.66
CA GLY A 47 10.28 8.38 5.03
C GLY A 47 10.54 8.39 6.54
N GLN A 48 11.81 8.53 6.90
CA GLN A 48 12.31 8.37 8.27
C GLN A 48 11.62 9.27 9.31
N ASN A 49 11.12 10.44 8.90
CA ASN A 49 10.45 11.40 9.77
C ASN A 49 8.92 11.28 9.75
N SER A 50 8.37 10.31 9.01
CA SER A 50 6.93 10.09 8.92
C SER A 50 6.38 9.44 10.19
N SER A 51 5.11 9.71 10.49
CA SER A 51 4.37 9.00 11.56
C SER A 51 4.11 7.54 11.21
N TYR A 52 4.23 7.16 9.93
CA TYR A 52 4.09 5.79 9.46
C TYR A 52 5.18 4.86 9.98
N ASN A 53 6.38 5.37 10.28
CA ASN A 53 7.48 4.62 10.89
C ASN A 53 7.72 3.25 10.24
N ILE A 54 7.95 3.23 8.92
CA ILE A 54 8.10 1.98 8.15
C ILE A 54 9.40 1.28 8.52
N GLY A 55 9.30 0.04 8.98
CA GLY A 55 10.42 -0.84 9.31
C GLY A 55 10.50 -2.08 8.41
N TYR A 56 9.43 -2.38 7.67
CA TYR A 56 9.39 -3.49 6.74
C TYR A 56 8.63 -3.14 5.47
N ILE A 57 9.19 -3.50 4.32
CA ILE A 57 8.59 -3.25 3.01
C ILE A 57 8.49 -4.57 2.26
N MET A 58 7.29 -4.88 1.78
CA MET A 58 7.03 -6.02 0.93
C MET A 58 6.25 -5.62 -0.32
N ALA A 59 6.52 -6.31 -1.42
CA ALA A 59 5.90 -6.08 -2.71
C ALA A 59 5.69 -7.38 -3.48
N GLU A 60 4.79 -7.33 -4.46
CA GLU A 60 4.51 -8.43 -5.39
C GLU A 60 5.78 -8.97 -6.04
N HIS A 61 5.86 -10.29 -6.23
CA HIS A 61 6.96 -10.91 -6.96
C HIS A 61 6.98 -10.46 -8.43
N PRO A 62 8.04 -9.78 -8.89
CA PRO A 62 8.17 -9.43 -10.30
C PRO A 62 8.47 -10.67 -11.14
N HIS A 63 7.81 -10.80 -12.28
CA HIS A 63 8.10 -11.88 -13.24
C HIS A 63 9.36 -11.61 -14.06
N HIS A 64 10.00 -12.70 -14.48
CA HIS A 64 11.02 -12.64 -15.52
C HIS A 64 10.41 -12.09 -16.82
N GLY A 65 10.90 -10.92 -17.26
CA GLY A 65 10.45 -10.26 -18.48
C GLY A 65 9.79 -8.89 -18.31
N GLY A 66 9.56 -8.42 -17.06
CA GLY A 66 9.01 -7.09 -16.77
C GLY A 66 7.57 -7.08 -16.27
N GLY A 67 6.84 -8.18 -16.47
CA GLY A 67 5.51 -8.36 -15.88
C GLY A 67 5.55 -8.28 -14.35
N ARG A 68 4.51 -7.73 -13.72
CA ARG A 68 4.40 -7.59 -12.25
C ARG A 68 5.52 -6.76 -11.60
N GLN A 69 6.30 -6.01 -12.36
CA GLN A 69 7.42 -5.22 -11.85
C GLN A 69 6.97 -3.99 -11.03
N ARG A 70 5.78 -3.44 -11.34
CA ARG A 70 5.31 -2.15 -10.82
C ARG A 70 5.26 -2.04 -9.29
N PRO A 71 4.76 -3.05 -8.54
CA PRO A 71 4.73 -2.94 -7.08
C PRO A 71 6.13 -2.81 -6.49
N TYR A 72 7.10 -3.57 -6.99
CA TYR A 72 8.50 -3.43 -6.57
C TYR A 72 9.09 -2.06 -6.93
N ASP A 73 8.91 -1.61 -8.18
CA ASP A 73 9.43 -0.32 -8.62
C ASP A 73 8.82 0.86 -7.86
N THR A 74 7.56 0.72 -7.43
CA THR A 74 6.83 1.75 -6.67
C THR A 74 7.50 1.99 -5.31
N VAL A 75 7.83 0.93 -4.58
CA VAL A 75 8.40 1.05 -3.22
C VAL A 75 9.93 1.11 -3.18
N LYS A 76 10.60 0.89 -4.31
CA LYS A 76 12.07 0.84 -4.37
C LYS A 76 12.73 2.16 -3.92
N PRO A 77 12.29 3.36 -4.36
CA PRO A 77 12.90 4.61 -3.91
C PRO A 77 12.77 4.81 -2.39
N LEU A 78 11.61 4.47 -1.81
CA LEU A 78 11.39 4.50 -0.37
C LEU A 78 12.31 3.54 0.38
N ALA A 79 12.42 2.29 -0.10
CA ALA A 79 13.30 1.31 0.52
C ALA A 79 14.76 1.76 0.54
N ASP A 80 15.23 2.38 -0.55
CA ASP A 80 16.58 2.94 -0.60
C ASP A 80 16.76 4.09 0.39
N ALA A 81 15.79 5.01 0.48
CA ALA A 81 15.82 6.15 1.39
C ALA A 81 15.84 5.71 2.87
N LEU A 82 15.15 4.61 3.21
CA LEU A 82 15.12 4.05 4.56
C LEU A 82 16.27 3.06 4.85
N GLY A 83 17.07 2.69 3.84
CA GLY A 83 18.08 1.64 3.96
C GLY A 83 17.51 0.24 4.18
N LEU A 84 16.27 0.01 3.75
CA LEU A 84 15.55 -1.27 3.87
C LEU A 84 15.67 -2.11 2.60
N LYS A 85 15.47 -3.42 2.74
CA LYS A 85 15.29 -4.33 1.59
C LYS A 85 13.80 -4.55 1.34
N VAL A 86 13.41 -4.61 0.08
CA VAL A 86 12.05 -5.02 -0.31
C VAL A 86 11.96 -6.53 -0.33
N HIS A 87 11.07 -7.10 0.49
CA HIS A 87 10.66 -8.50 0.34
C HIS A 87 9.78 -8.62 -0.90
N LYS A 88 10.18 -9.44 -1.87
CA LYS A 88 9.51 -9.55 -3.18
C LYS A 88 9.43 -10.96 -3.73
N LYS A 89 9.16 -11.94 -2.86
CA LYS A 89 9.19 -13.37 -3.21
C LYS A 89 7.81 -14.03 -3.23
N ILE A 90 6.75 -13.26 -2.96
CA ILE A 90 5.39 -13.77 -2.83
C ILE A 90 4.63 -13.48 -4.13
N GLU A 91 4.03 -14.51 -4.70
CA GLU A 91 3.30 -14.43 -5.95
C GLU A 91 2.02 -13.62 -5.81
N ARG A 92 1.62 -12.94 -6.89
CA ARG A 92 0.48 -12.02 -6.93
C ARG A 92 -0.81 -12.55 -6.29
N ASP A 93 -1.09 -13.83 -6.53
CA ASP A 93 -2.28 -14.55 -6.10
C ASP A 93 -2.08 -15.38 -4.82
N ASP A 94 -0.88 -15.38 -4.24
CA ASP A 94 -0.60 -15.99 -2.93
C ASP A 94 -0.98 -15.06 -1.78
N TYR A 95 -2.28 -14.83 -1.63
CA TYR A 95 -2.82 -13.94 -0.61
C TYR A 95 -2.50 -14.41 0.82
N ALA A 96 -2.51 -15.73 1.03
CA ALA A 96 -2.21 -16.32 2.32
C ALA A 96 -0.73 -16.15 2.68
N GLY A 97 0.19 -16.33 1.72
CA GLY A 97 1.60 -16.04 1.89
C GLY A 97 1.85 -14.57 2.21
N ALA A 98 1.21 -13.65 1.47
CA ALA A 98 1.33 -12.21 1.71
C ALA A 98 0.84 -11.81 3.12
N ALA A 99 -0.32 -12.33 3.53
CA ALA A 99 -0.86 -12.09 4.87
C ALA A 99 0.04 -12.68 5.96
N SER A 100 0.49 -13.92 5.80
CA SER A 100 1.37 -14.58 6.76
C SER A 100 2.69 -13.83 6.92
N GLU A 101 3.29 -13.37 5.83
CA GLU A 101 4.53 -12.59 5.85
C GLU A 101 4.35 -11.28 6.63
N ALA A 102 3.32 -10.51 6.30
CA ALA A 102 3.02 -9.25 6.96
C ALA A 102 2.75 -9.43 8.47
N LEU A 103 1.98 -10.46 8.83
CA LEU A 103 1.62 -10.76 10.23
C LEU A 103 2.77 -11.35 11.06
N SER A 104 3.78 -11.93 10.40
CA SER A 104 4.94 -12.53 11.07
C SER A 104 6.04 -11.53 11.43
N PHE A 105 5.92 -10.27 11.00
CA PHE A 105 6.93 -9.25 11.28
C PHE A 105 6.94 -8.86 12.78
N GLU A 106 8.05 -9.11 13.44
CA GLU A 106 8.29 -8.76 14.86
C GLU A 106 9.40 -7.71 15.03
N GLY A 107 9.84 -7.08 13.94
CA GLY A 107 10.89 -6.05 13.95
C GLY A 107 10.37 -4.67 14.40
N PRO A 108 11.29 -3.69 14.55
CA PRO A 108 10.90 -2.32 14.87
C PRO A 108 10.15 -1.69 13.70
N GLY A 109 9.18 -0.83 14.02
CA GLY A 109 8.40 -0.09 13.03
C GLY A 109 7.20 -0.87 12.47
N ASN A 110 6.71 -0.41 11.32
CA ASN A 110 5.47 -0.89 10.70
C ASN A 110 5.73 -1.52 9.33
N VAL A 111 4.72 -2.25 8.83
CA VAL A 111 4.78 -2.94 7.54
C VAL A 111 4.14 -2.08 6.46
N LEU A 112 4.83 -1.90 5.33
CA LEU A 112 4.26 -1.38 4.09
C LEU A 112 4.18 -2.50 3.05
N LEU A 113 2.98 -2.78 2.56
CA LEU A 113 2.69 -3.76 1.51
C LEU A 113 2.24 -3.02 0.24
N CYS A 114 2.89 -3.31 -0.89
CA CYS A 114 2.53 -2.77 -2.20
C CYS A 114 2.18 -3.87 -3.21
N TRP A 115 1.02 -3.76 -3.86
CA TRP A 115 0.50 -4.83 -4.74
C TRP A 115 -0.33 -4.32 -5.93
N GLU A 116 -0.76 -5.21 -6.84
CA GLU A 116 -1.88 -4.89 -7.73
C GLU A 116 -3.22 -4.73 -6.99
N HIS A 117 -4.08 -3.84 -7.49
CA HIS A 117 -5.33 -3.49 -6.81
C HIS A 117 -6.33 -4.66 -6.70
N HIS A 118 -6.35 -5.58 -7.67
CA HIS A 118 -7.26 -6.73 -7.64
C HIS A 118 -6.94 -7.71 -6.51
N SER A 119 -5.66 -7.81 -6.13
CA SER A 119 -5.21 -8.72 -5.08
C SER A 119 -5.34 -8.13 -3.68
N LEU A 120 -5.32 -6.79 -3.53
CA LEU A 120 -5.35 -6.14 -2.22
C LEU A 120 -6.57 -6.56 -1.37
N GLY A 121 -7.75 -6.73 -1.99
CA GLY A 121 -8.92 -7.26 -1.28
C GLY A 121 -8.76 -8.71 -0.81
N GLY A 122 -8.11 -9.54 -1.62
CA GLY A 122 -7.78 -10.93 -1.26
C GLY A 122 -6.78 -11.02 -0.11
N ILE A 123 -5.74 -10.20 -0.15
CA ILE A 123 -4.73 -10.07 0.91
C ILE A 123 -5.39 -9.54 2.20
N ALA A 124 -6.20 -8.49 2.11
CA ALA A 124 -6.94 -7.94 3.24
C ALA A 124 -7.79 -9.01 3.94
N LYS A 125 -8.54 -9.80 3.16
CA LYS A 125 -9.31 -10.93 3.69
C LYS A 125 -8.43 -11.99 4.35
N ALA A 126 -7.27 -12.30 3.77
CA ALA A 126 -6.33 -13.27 4.32
C ALA A 126 -5.65 -12.78 5.62
N ILE A 127 -5.46 -11.47 5.79
CA ILE A 127 -5.02 -10.84 7.04
C ILE A 127 -6.08 -10.98 8.15
N GLY A 128 -7.37 -11.04 7.77
CA GLY A 128 -8.49 -11.11 8.69
C GLY A 128 -9.35 -9.84 8.72
N ILE A 129 -9.14 -8.92 7.78
CA ILE A 129 -9.92 -7.69 7.67
C ILE A 129 -11.36 -8.04 7.25
N GLN A 130 -12.32 -7.59 8.05
CA GLN A 130 -13.75 -7.85 7.90
C GLN A 130 -14.49 -6.70 7.24
N GLY A 131 -13.90 -5.50 7.23
CA GLY A 131 -14.52 -4.30 6.67
C GLY A 131 -13.71 -3.03 6.93
N TYR A 132 -14.37 -1.90 6.72
CA TYR A 132 -13.87 -0.59 7.11
C TYR A 132 -14.46 -0.20 8.46
N ALA A 133 -13.66 0.44 9.30
CA ALA A 133 -14.15 0.96 10.57
C ALA A 133 -15.20 2.05 10.32
N ALA A 134 -16.22 2.12 11.18
CA ALA A 134 -17.32 3.08 11.03
C ALA A 134 -16.86 4.54 10.88
N ALA A 135 -15.75 4.91 11.53
CA ALA A 135 -15.16 6.25 11.48
C ALA A 135 -14.68 6.66 10.07
N THR A 136 -14.36 5.70 9.20
CA THR A 136 -13.93 5.98 7.82
C THR A 136 -15.08 6.48 6.95
N GLY A 137 -16.33 6.13 7.29
CA GLY A 137 -17.49 6.30 6.42
C GLY A 137 -17.53 5.35 5.20
N TRP A 138 -16.45 4.60 4.93
CA TRP A 138 -16.42 3.59 3.89
C TRP A 138 -17.27 2.39 4.30
N THR A 139 -17.97 1.80 3.33
CA THR A 139 -18.85 0.63 3.54
C THR A 139 -18.73 -0.33 2.36
N GLY A 140 -19.30 -1.52 2.51
CA GLY A 140 -19.31 -2.54 1.46
C GLY A 140 -18.10 -3.47 1.48
N GLU A 141 -17.86 -4.14 0.36
CA GLU A 141 -16.77 -5.09 0.20
C GLU A 141 -15.41 -4.37 0.29
N VAL A 142 -14.44 -5.00 0.97
CA VAL A 142 -13.05 -4.53 1.02
C VAL A 142 -12.40 -4.75 -0.34
N LYS A 143 -12.53 -3.74 -1.20
CA LYS A 143 -12.01 -3.72 -2.56
C LYS A 143 -11.32 -2.39 -2.83
N TYR A 144 -10.10 -2.46 -3.34
CA TYR A 144 -9.35 -1.27 -3.71
C TYR A 144 -9.93 -0.66 -4.99
N PRO A 145 -10.30 0.64 -5.00
CA PRO A 145 -10.82 1.31 -6.20
C PRO A 145 -9.80 1.30 -7.35
N GLY A 146 -10.19 0.74 -8.50
CA GLY A 146 -9.28 0.53 -9.63
C GLY A 146 -8.84 1.81 -10.36
N ASP A 147 -9.54 2.91 -10.16
CA ASP A 147 -9.25 4.25 -10.67
C ASP A 147 -8.33 5.06 -9.75
N ARG A 148 -8.08 4.57 -8.52
CA ARG A 148 -7.19 5.21 -7.54
C ARG A 148 -5.80 4.55 -7.53
N PHE A 149 -4.80 5.37 -7.26
CA PHE A 149 -3.39 4.96 -7.14
C PHE A 149 -2.74 5.44 -5.84
N ASP A 150 -3.43 6.31 -5.10
CA ASP A 150 -2.90 7.08 -3.98
C ASP A 150 -3.38 6.62 -2.61
N LEU A 151 -4.31 5.65 -2.53
CA LEU A 151 -4.91 5.29 -1.26
C LEU A 151 -3.94 4.52 -0.37
N ILE A 152 -3.94 4.90 0.90
CA ILE A 152 -3.23 4.21 1.97
C ILE A 152 -4.27 3.58 2.89
N TRP A 153 -4.37 2.25 2.87
CA TRP A 153 -5.18 1.54 3.85
C TRP A 153 -4.38 1.30 5.12
N VAL A 154 -4.89 1.79 6.25
CA VAL A 154 -4.26 1.65 7.56
C VAL A 154 -4.95 0.56 8.36
N VAL A 155 -4.18 -0.44 8.76
CA VAL A 155 -4.67 -1.66 9.41
C VAL A 155 -3.87 -1.92 10.70
N PRO A 156 -4.26 -1.31 11.83
CA PRO A 156 -3.61 -1.56 13.10
C PRO A 156 -4.07 -2.91 13.70
N PRO A 157 -3.36 -3.47 14.69
CA PRO A 157 -3.88 -4.56 15.50
C PRO A 157 -5.26 -4.21 16.08
N PRO A 158 -6.23 -5.14 16.14
CA PRO A 158 -6.09 -6.58 15.91
C PRO A 158 -6.23 -7.04 14.44
N TYR A 159 -6.08 -6.13 13.47
CA TYR A 159 -6.13 -6.39 12.02
C TYR A 159 -7.49 -6.78 11.47
N THR A 160 -8.55 -6.39 12.17
CA THR A 160 -9.93 -6.74 11.80
C THR A 160 -10.57 -5.72 10.87
N GLU A 161 -10.07 -4.49 10.81
CA GLU A 161 -10.69 -3.40 10.04
C GLU A 161 -9.64 -2.48 9.42
N ILE A 162 -9.99 -1.86 8.29
CA ILE A 162 -9.28 -0.68 7.78
C ILE A 162 -9.78 0.52 8.59
N THR A 163 -8.92 1.12 9.40
CA THR A 163 -9.31 2.20 10.33
C THR A 163 -9.17 3.59 9.71
N VAL A 164 -8.33 3.72 8.68
CA VAL A 164 -8.13 4.95 7.92
C VAL A 164 -7.92 4.58 6.45
N VAL A 165 -8.53 5.37 5.56
CA VAL A 165 -8.21 5.41 4.13
C VAL A 165 -7.57 6.76 3.86
N GLY A 166 -6.25 6.81 3.79
CA GLY A 166 -5.49 8.04 3.52
C GLY A 166 -5.22 8.24 2.03
N SER A 167 -4.57 9.34 1.70
CA SER A 167 -3.96 9.59 0.37
C SER A 167 -2.47 9.81 0.55
N GLU A 168 -1.67 9.37 -0.42
CA GLU A 168 -0.24 9.71 -0.52
C GLU A 168 -0.03 11.22 -0.72
N GLN A 169 -1.04 11.94 -1.24
CA GLN A 169 -1.02 13.39 -1.48
C GLN A 169 0.16 13.84 -2.35
N VAL A 170 0.50 13.05 -3.38
CA VAL A 170 1.61 13.35 -4.28
C VAL A 170 1.32 14.63 -5.06
N PRO A 171 2.16 15.69 -4.95
CA PRO A 171 1.92 16.96 -5.62
C PRO A 171 1.78 16.81 -7.13
N GLY A 172 0.73 17.41 -7.70
CA GLY A 172 0.43 17.37 -9.13
C GLY A 172 -0.26 16.08 -9.63
N LEU A 173 -0.31 15.02 -8.80
CA LEU A 173 -1.08 13.80 -9.10
C LEU A 173 -2.37 13.73 -8.27
N ASP A 174 -2.26 14.06 -6.98
CA ASP A 174 -3.34 13.89 -6.00
C ASP A 174 -3.95 15.24 -5.55
N ASP A 175 -3.58 16.36 -6.18
CA ASP A 175 -4.03 17.72 -5.80
C ASP A 175 -5.56 17.88 -5.83
N GLY A 176 -6.25 17.06 -6.62
CA GLY A 176 -7.72 17.02 -6.70
C GLY A 176 -8.39 16.10 -5.67
N VAL A 177 -7.63 15.41 -4.82
CA VAL A 177 -8.16 14.48 -3.84
C VAL A 177 -8.77 15.26 -2.67
N HIS A 178 -10.08 15.13 -2.50
CA HIS A 178 -10.77 15.63 -1.32
C HIS A 178 -10.40 14.78 -0.11
N VAL A 179 -9.78 15.39 0.90
CA VAL A 179 -9.54 14.80 2.22
C VAL A 179 -10.33 15.53 3.30
N ASN A 180 -10.71 14.82 4.35
CA ASN A 180 -11.36 15.41 5.52
C ASN A 180 -10.35 16.20 6.38
N ALA A 181 -10.81 16.79 7.51
CA ALA A 181 -9.96 17.57 8.40
C ALA A 181 -8.79 16.77 9.03
N ASN A 182 -8.85 15.45 9.02
CA ASN A 182 -7.81 14.55 9.51
C ASN A 182 -6.84 14.08 8.40
N GLY A 183 -7.09 14.46 7.14
CA GLY A 183 -6.33 13.98 5.98
C GLY A 183 -6.84 12.66 5.40
N ASP A 184 -7.97 12.13 5.87
CA ASP A 184 -8.53 10.88 5.35
C ASP A 184 -9.38 11.13 4.10
N VAL A 185 -9.31 10.21 3.15
CA VAL A 185 -10.13 10.19 1.94
C VAL A 185 -11.52 9.66 2.29
N PRO A 186 -12.60 10.46 2.10
CA PRO A 186 -13.97 9.98 2.28
C PRO A 186 -14.32 8.94 1.21
N PRO A 187 -15.36 8.10 1.44
CA PRO A 187 -15.84 7.19 0.42
C PRO A 187 -16.23 7.96 -0.86
N PRO A 188 -16.11 7.34 -2.05
CA PRO A 188 -16.64 7.92 -3.27
C PRO A 188 -18.12 8.26 -3.06
N SER A 189 -18.54 9.46 -3.47
CA SER A 189 -19.96 9.80 -3.50
C SER A 189 -20.73 8.74 -4.28
N ALA A 190 -21.81 8.20 -3.69
CA ALA A 190 -22.71 7.33 -4.41
C ALA A 190 -23.28 8.14 -5.60
N ASN A 191 -23.00 7.69 -6.82
CA ASN A 191 -23.68 8.17 -8.02
C ASN A 191 -25.16 7.76 -8.01
#